data_AF-A0A964KU49-F1
#
_entry.id   AF-A0A964KU49-F1
#
_cell.length_a   1.000
_cell.length_b   1.000
_cell.length_c   1.000
_cell.angle_alpha   90.00
_cell.angle_beta   90.00
_cell.angle_gamma   90.00
#
_symmetry.space_group_name_H-M   'P 1'
#
loop_
_entity.id
_entity.type
_entity.pdbx_description
1 polymer ?
#
loop_
_entity_poly.entity_id
_entity_poly.type
_entity_poly.pdbx_seq_one_letter_code
_entity_poly.pdbx_strand_id
1 'polypeptide(L)'
;MRPPRWAGCRATESRRTLRMVPRGGSWRAIMSELNDVMHEVAMANRVLSNLGLAVGITAALGHASMRLPSDPSRFIVKGREYDFDALSIMNGEDMVICDTDGFKVGGRDALTQCSEVKIHSCIYKSRPDIQSVVHVHPRYTILMSVLNQTMVPMCQEGSQFVRTPLPVWPHMKTVQNDDEGMEVAGLLGNGRAVLLRGHGAVTTGKTLSETVLGMAQLEEQARMNYLAYCADGPGYAHLAPELLDEMTNRPPLYEQPHFKDVLKGRAPQRDGIWNYHVRLASRNE
;
A
#
# COMPACT_ATOMS: atom_id res chain seq x y z
N MET A 1 -33.97 9.95 -44.34
CA MET A 1 -34.07 10.29 -42.90
C MET A 1 -32.79 10.99 -42.50
N ARG A 2 -32.87 12.24 -42.03
CA ARG A 2 -31.72 13.04 -41.56
C ARG A 2 -31.46 12.73 -40.08
N PRO A 3 -30.20 12.67 -39.60
CA PRO A 3 -29.93 12.55 -38.17
C PRO A 3 -30.20 13.89 -37.44
N PRO A 4 -30.55 13.88 -36.14
CA PRO A 4 -30.83 15.12 -35.41
C PRO A 4 -29.55 15.88 -35.09
N ARG A 5 -29.62 17.20 -35.25
CA ARG A 5 -28.61 18.17 -34.82
C ARG A 5 -28.66 18.31 -33.30
N TRP A 6 -27.55 18.06 -32.62
CA TRP A 6 -27.37 18.44 -31.22
C TRP A 6 -26.99 19.92 -31.15
N ALA A 7 -27.90 20.71 -30.57
CA ALA A 7 -27.70 22.12 -30.29
C ALA A 7 -26.72 22.30 -29.12
N GLY A 8 -25.83 23.28 -29.25
CA GLY A 8 -24.73 23.52 -28.33
C GLY A 8 -25.19 23.96 -26.95
N CYS A 9 -24.49 23.46 -25.93
CA CYS A 9 -24.51 24.03 -24.60
C CYS A 9 -23.12 24.66 -24.34
N ARG A 10 -23.12 25.97 -24.15
CA ARG A 10 -21.93 26.81 -23.96
C ARG A 10 -21.25 26.42 -22.65
N ALA A 11 -19.93 26.23 -22.72
CA ALA A 11 -19.06 26.18 -21.55
C ALA A 11 -19.14 27.53 -20.82
N THR A 12 -19.58 27.51 -19.57
CA THR A 12 -19.39 28.63 -18.65
C THR A 12 -18.18 28.31 -17.76
N GLU A 13 -17.07 28.98 -18.05
CA GLU A 13 -15.94 29.12 -17.14
C GLU A 13 -16.41 29.65 -15.79
N SER A 14 -16.16 28.86 -14.75
CA SER A 14 -16.21 29.31 -13.37
C SER A 14 -14.90 28.87 -12.72
N ARG A 15 -13.83 29.63 -12.96
CA ARG A 15 -12.63 29.64 -12.11
C ARG A 15 -13.04 30.12 -10.72
N ARG A 16 -13.52 29.21 -9.88
CA ARG A 16 -13.55 29.44 -8.43
C ARG A 16 -12.20 29.05 -7.88
N THR A 17 -11.32 30.04 -7.74
CA THR A 17 -10.22 29.97 -6.77
C THR A 17 -10.84 29.82 -5.38
N LEU A 18 -11.01 28.58 -4.92
CA LEU A 18 -11.36 28.32 -3.53
C LEU A 18 -10.20 28.78 -2.67
N ARG A 19 -10.38 29.91 -2.00
CA ARG A 19 -9.59 30.29 -0.83
C ARG A 19 -9.72 29.15 0.17
N MET A 20 -8.66 28.36 0.32
CA MET A 20 -8.53 27.49 1.45
C MET A 20 -8.45 28.38 2.69
N VAL A 21 -9.43 28.27 3.60
CA VAL A 21 -9.21 28.57 5.02
C VAL A 21 -10.02 27.53 5.81
N PRO A 22 -9.41 26.42 6.25
CA PRO A 22 -10.04 25.52 7.19
C PRO A 22 -10.04 26.17 8.58
N ARG A 23 -11.13 25.96 9.31
CA ARG A 23 -11.24 26.30 10.73
C ARG A 23 -10.33 25.37 11.54
N GLY A 24 -9.38 25.93 12.28
CA GLY A 24 -8.78 25.26 13.45
C GLY A 24 -7.28 24.93 13.42
N GLY A 25 -6.54 25.23 12.35
CA GLY A 25 -5.09 25.04 12.29
C GLY A 25 -4.39 26.19 11.56
N SER A 26 -3.19 26.58 12.00
CA SER A 26 -2.38 27.55 11.27
C SER A 26 -2.03 26.98 9.89
N TRP A 27 -2.17 27.78 8.82
CA TRP A 27 -1.75 27.44 7.45
C TRP A 27 -0.36 26.80 7.39
N ARG A 28 0.56 27.32 8.21
CA ARG A 28 1.93 26.81 8.31
C ARG A 28 2.00 25.37 8.84
N ALA A 29 1.15 25.01 9.80
CA ALA A 29 1.12 23.66 10.37
C ALA A 29 0.59 22.64 9.35
N ILE A 30 -0.46 23.01 8.60
CA ILE A 30 -1.02 22.16 7.54
C ILE A 30 0.01 21.93 6.42
N MET A 31 0.70 22.99 6.00
CA MET A 31 1.76 22.86 4.99
C MET A 31 2.94 22.03 5.49
N SER A 32 3.31 22.15 6.76
CA SER A 32 4.35 21.33 7.38
C SER A 32 3.96 19.84 7.35
N GLU A 33 2.78 19.49 7.87
CA GLU A 33 2.31 18.11 7.88
C GLU A 33 2.20 17.53 6.46
N LEU A 34 1.69 18.30 5.50
CA LEU A 34 1.62 17.86 4.12
C LEU A 34 3.00 17.53 3.55
N ASN A 35 3.99 18.39 3.78
CA ASN A 35 5.36 18.13 3.34
C ASN A 35 5.96 16.90 4.02
N ASP A 36 5.69 16.72 5.31
CA ASP A 36 6.13 15.54 6.08
C ASP A 36 5.52 14.25 5.50
N VAL A 37 4.21 14.23 5.23
CA VAL A 37 3.54 13.07 4.61
C VAL A 37 4.05 12.83 3.19
N MET A 38 4.30 13.86 2.40
CA MET A 38 4.92 13.72 1.07
C MET A 38 6.31 13.09 1.15
N HIS A 39 7.13 13.53 2.11
CA HIS A 39 8.43 12.92 2.36
C HIS A 39 8.30 11.45 2.80
N GLU A 40 7.40 11.15 3.75
CA GLU A 40 7.18 9.78 4.23
C GLU A 40 6.71 8.83 3.11
N VAL A 41 5.80 9.27 2.23
CA VAL A 41 5.35 8.45 1.10
C VAL A 41 6.48 8.25 0.10
N ALA A 42 7.29 9.27 -0.18
CA ALA A 42 8.48 9.12 -1.02
C ALA A 42 9.47 8.10 -0.42
N MET A 43 9.73 8.19 0.89
CA MET A 43 10.56 7.22 1.61
C MET A 43 9.99 5.81 1.56
N ALA A 44 8.67 5.63 1.70
CA ALA A 44 8.02 4.33 1.56
C ALA A 44 8.25 3.69 0.19
N ASN A 45 8.18 4.47 -0.90
CA ASN A 45 8.50 3.99 -2.25
C ASN A 45 9.96 3.54 -2.35
N ARG A 46 10.91 4.32 -1.81
CA ARG A 46 12.33 3.93 -1.79
C ARG A 46 12.57 2.66 -0.95
N VAL A 47 11.89 2.52 0.18
CA VAL A 47 11.96 1.32 1.03
C VAL A 47 11.43 0.09 0.29
N LEU A 48 10.34 0.19 -0.48
CA LEU A 48 9.85 -0.90 -1.34
C LEU A 48 10.94 -1.35 -2.33
N SER A 49 11.65 -0.41 -2.95
CA SER A 49 12.79 -0.74 -3.81
C SER A 49 13.94 -1.40 -3.03
N ASN A 50 14.31 -0.88 -1.86
CA ASN A 50 15.40 -1.43 -1.03
C ASN A 50 15.11 -2.84 -0.52
N LEU A 51 13.83 -3.18 -0.34
CA LEU A 51 13.36 -4.53 0.01
C LEU A 51 13.31 -5.47 -1.19
N GLY A 52 13.64 -5.00 -2.40
CA GLY A 52 13.61 -5.81 -3.62
C GLY A 52 12.21 -5.99 -4.22
N LEU A 53 11.20 -5.27 -3.72
CA LEU A 53 9.80 -5.42 -4.16
C LEU A 53 9.49 -4.62 -5.44
N ALA A 54 10.35 -3.66 -5.80
CA ALA A 54 10.27 -2.85 -7.01
C ALA A 54 11.68 -2.57 -7.56
N VAL A 55 12.27 -3.53 -8.28
CA VAL A 55 13.65 -3.48 -8.79
C VAL A 55 13.76 -4.06 -10.20
N GLY A 56 14.85 -3.77 -10.91
CA GLY A 56 15.06 -4.25 -12.26
C GLY A 56 13.94 -3.82 -13.20
N ILE A 57 13.29 -4.77 -13.88
CA ILE A 57 12.20 -4.46 -14.81
C ILE A 57 10.94 -3.91 -14.12
N THR A 58 10.83 -3.97 -12.78
CA THR A 58 9.73 -3.37 -12.01
C THR A 58 10.14 -2.12 -11.26
N ALA A 59 11.32 -1.55 -11.53
CA ALA A 59 11.83 -0.41 -10.77
C ALA A 59 10.87 0.79 -10.73
N ALA A 60 10.07 1.00 -11.79
CA ALA A 60 9.06 2.06 -11.87
C ALA A 60 7.63 1.60 -11.51
N LEU A 61 7.42 0.30 -11.30
CA LEU A 61 6.10 -0.28 -11.10
C LEU A 61 5.74 -0.35 -9.62
N GLY A 62 4.56 0.16 -9.29
CA GLY A 62 4.04 0.20 -7.94
C GLY A 62 4.05 1.58 -7.30
N HIS A 63 3.33 1.68 -6.18
CA HIS A 63 3.03 2.93 -5.51
C HIS A 63 2.65 2.66 -4.05
N ALA A 64 3.25 3.43 -3.14
CA ALA A 64 2.75 3.65 -1.80
C ALA A 64 1.87 4.90 -1.74
N SER A 65 0.86 4.89 -0.86
CA SER A 65 0.08 6.07 -0.51
C SER A 65 -0.19 6.16 0.99
N MET A 66 -0.45 7.38 1.46
CA MET A 66 -0.87 7.66 2.83
C MET A 66 -2.01 8.68 2.85
N ARG A 67 -3.04 8.43 3.65
CA ARG A 67 -4.13 9.36 3.91
C ARG A 67 -3.59 10.55 4.69
N LEU A 68 -4.00 11.77 4.34
CA LEU A 68 -3.60 12.95 5.08
C LEU A 68 -4.33 12.98 6.45
N PRO A 69 -3.63 12.96 7.60
CA PRO A 69 -4.30 12.85 8.90
C PRO A 69 -5.23 14.04 9.21
N SER A 70 -4.83 15.27 8.85
CA SER A 70 -5.66 16.46 9.05
C SER A 70 -6.84 16.60 8.09
N ASP A 71 -6.82 15.90 6.95
CA ASP A 71 -7.91 15.87 5.97
C ASP A 71 -8.09 14.46 5.39
N PRO A 72 -8.88 13.61 6.07
CA PRO A 72 -9.13 12.23 5.63
C PRO A 72 -9.79 12.09 4.25
N SER A 73 -10.30 13.17 3.66
CA SER A 73 -10.80 13.18 2.28
C SER A 73 -9.70 13.22 1.22
N ARG A 74 -8.43 13.31 1.65
CA ARG A 74 -7.26 13.37 0.78
C ARG A 74 -6.23 12.30 1.13
N PHE A 75 -5.46 11.92 0.13
CA PHE A 75 -4.28 11.07 0.30
C PHE A 75 -3.15 11.52 -0.62
N ILE A 76 -1.94 11.18 -0.22
CA ILE A 76 -0.69 11.44 -0.94
C ILE A 76 -0.26 10.12 -1.58
N VAL A 77 0.12 10.15 -2.85
CA VAL A 77 0.56 8.97 -3.62
C VAL A 77 1.69 9.34 -4.57
N LYS A 78 2.51 8.36 -4.96
CA LYS A 78 3.51 8.51 -6.01
C LYS A 78 2.90 9.06 -7.30
N GLY A 79 3.42 10.19 -7.77
CA GLY A 79 3.09 10.77 -9.09
C GLY A 79 3.87 10.12 -10.24
N ARG A 80 3.55 10.52 -11.47
CA ARG A 80 4.17 10.10 -12.73
C ARG A 80 4.31 11.26 -13.72
N GLU A 81 4.85 10.96 -14.92
CA GLU A 81 5.11 11.89 -16.03
C GLU A 81 6.32 12.82 -15.84
N TYR A 82 7.44 12.24 -15.42
CA TYR A 82 8.75 12.90 -15.32
C TYR A 82 9.85 11.95 -15.77
N ASP A 83 11.06 12.48 -15.97
CA ASP A 83 12.17 11.79 -16.62
C ASP A 83 12.55 10.45 -15.96
N PHE A 84 12.36 10.33 -14.64
CA PHE A 84 12.79 9.14 -13.89
C PHE A 84 11.78 8.72 -12.81
N ASP A 85 10.84 7.81 -13.12
CA ASP A 85 9.79 7.39 -12.19
C ASP A 85 10.11 6.10 -11.39
N ALA A 86 11.39 5.77 -11.22
CA ALA A 86 11.84 4.63 -10.44
C ALA A 86 11.63 4.85 -8.93
N LEU A 87 11.11 3.85 -8.21
CA LEU A 87 10.76 3.94 -6.80
C LEU A 87 11.97 4.29 -5.91
N SER A 88 13.18 3.88 -6.32
CA SER A 88 14.44 4.08 -5.58
C SER A 88 14.89 5.53 -5.42
N ILE A 89 14.36 6.45 -6.23
CA ILE A 89 14.82 7.84 -6.32
C ILE A 89 13.70 8.86 -6.06
N MET A 90 12.51 8.41 -5.66
CA MET A 90 11.33 9.28 -5.47
C MET A 90 11.58 10.32 -4.39
N ASN A 91 11.24 11.58 -4.61
CA ASN A 91 11.29 12.65 -3.62
C ASN A 91 9.88 13.09 -3.21
N GLY A 92 9.78 13.87 -2.12
CA GLY A 92 8.50 14.41 -1.68
C GLY A 92 7.80 15.25 -2.76
N GLU A 93 8.56 15.96 -3.59
CA GLU A 93 8.01 16.75 -4.70
C GLU A 93 7.46 15.93 -5.86
N ASP A 94 7.81 14.64 -5.94
CA ASP A 94 7.30 13.70 -6.94
C ASP A 94 5.96 13.08 -6.54
N MET A 95 5.49 13.38 -5.32
CA MET A 95 4.19 12.95 -4.83
C MET A 95 3.08 13.89 -5.29
N VAL A 96 1.88 13.34 -5.45
CA VAL A 96 0.68 14.11 -5.77
C VAL A 96 -0.38 13.92 -4.69
N ILE A 97 -1.27 14.90 -4.57
CA ILE A 97 -2.39 14.87 -3.63
C ILE A 97 -3.64 14.49 -4.43
N CYS A 98 -4.32 13.45 -4.01
CA CYS A 98 -5.58 13.01 -4.59
C CYS A 98 -6.71 13.10 -3.56
N ASP A 99 -7.93 13.37 -4.02
CA ASP A 99 -9.13 13.16 -3.22
C ASP A 99 -9.54 11.67 -3.20
N THR A 100 -10.50 11.30 -2.35
CA THR A 100 -11.03 9.92 -2.26
C THR A 100 -11.83 9.46 -3.48
N ASP A 101 -12.08 10.32 -4.47
CA ASP A 101 -12.60 9.93 -5.79
C ASP A 101 -11.46 9.70 -6.79
N GLY A 102 -10.19 9.85 -6.37
CA GLY A 102 -9.00 9.56 -7.16
C GLY A 102 -8.60 10.67 -8.13
N PHE A 103 -9.17 11.87 -7.99
CA PHE A 103 -8.74 13.03 -8.78
C PHE A 103 -7.54 13.71 -8.13
N LYS A 104 -6.55 14.09 -8.95
CA LYS A 104 -5.45 14.94 -8.50
C LYS A 104 -5.98 16.33 -8.14
N VAL A 105 -5.75 16.74 -6.90
CA VAL A 105 -6.16 18.04 -6.32
C VAL A 105 -4.97 18.87 -5.85
N GLY A 106 -3.74 18.35 -5.98
CA GLY A 106 -2.51 19.07 -5.66
C GLY A 106 -1.23 18.31 -6.02
N GLY A 107 -0.08 18.90 -5.71
CA GLY A 107 1.23 18.49 -6.23
C GLY A 107 1.64 19.31 -7.46
N ARG A 108 2.83 19.05 -8.00
CA ARG A 108 3.35 19.80 -9.16
C ARG A 108 2.45 19.65 -10.39
N ASP A 109 2.29 20.72 -11.18
CA ASP A 109 1.40 20.74 -12.35
C ASP A 109 1.83 19.73 -13.43
N ALA A 110 3.14 19.56 -13.63
CA ALA A 110 3.71 18.64 -14.62
C ALA A 110 3.49 17.15 -14.28
N LEU A 111 3.07 16.82 -13.06
CA LEU A 111 2.89 15.43 -12.63
C LEU A 111 1.44 14.98 -12.77
N THR A 112 1.25 13.71 -13.08
CA THR A 112 -0.04 13.02 -12.98
C THR A 112 -0.05 12.00 -11.84
N GLN A 113 -1.23 11.57 -11.41
CA GLN A 113 -1.38 10.45 -10.49
C GLN A 113 -0.97 9.12 -11.14
N CYS A 114 -0.65 8.10 -10.33
CA CYS A 114 -0.37 6.77 -10.84
C CYS A 114 -1.58 6.20 -11.62
N SER A 115 -1.32 5.35 -12.64
CA SER A 115 -2.40 4.77 -13.47
C SER A 115 -3.45 4.01 -12.68
N GLU A 116 -3.08 3.51 -11.52
CA GLU A 116 -3.93 2.64 -10.69
C GLU A 116 -4.35 3.32 -9.39
N VAL A 117 -4.46 4.65 -9.43
CA VAL A 117 -4.95 5.46 -8.30
C VAL A 117 -6.28 4.95 -7.75
N LYS A 118 -7.09 4.28 -8.58
CA LYS A 118 -8.39 3.70 -8.21
C LYS A 118 -8.30 2.55 -7.21
N ILE A 119 -7.18 1.83 -7.14
CA ILE A 119 -6.91 0.90 -6.03
C ILE A 119 -6.95 1.67 -4.70
N HIS A 120 -6.21 2.77 -4.64
CA HIS A 120 -6.03 3.56 -3.43
C HIS A 120 -7.32 4.29 -3.05
N SER A 121 -7.93 5.00 -4.00
CA SER A 121 -9.13 5.81 -3.73
C SER A 121 -10.31 4.97 -3.27
N CYS A 122 -10.59 3.84 -3.95
CA CYS A 122 -11.70 2.96 -3.59
C CYS A 122 -11.49 2.26 -2.24
N ILE A 123 -10.26 1.86 -1.92
CA ILE A 123 -9.94 1.33 -0.58
C ILE A 123 -10.13 2.41 0.48
N TYR A 124 -9.59 3.61 0.30
CA TYR A 124 -9.75 4.68 1.27
C TYR A 124 -11.20 5.12 1.45
N LYS A 125 -12.00 5.09 0.39
CA LYS A 125 -13.44 5.39 0.43
C LYS A 125 -14.22 4.32 1.19
N SER A 126 -13.86 3.05 1.01
CA SER A 126 -14.56 1.91 1.62
C SER A 126 -14.11 1.61 3.05
N ARG A 127 -12.88 1.98 3.41
CA ARG A 127 -12.23 1.62 4.68
C ARG A 127 -11.60 2.85 5.35
N PRO A 128 -12.38 3.62 6.13
CA PRO A 128 -11.88 4.79 6.86
C PRO A 128 -10.78 4.47 7.89
N ASP A 129 -10.71 3.23 8.37
CA ASP A 129 -9.70 2.76 9.31
C ASP A 129 -8.31 2.59 8.67
N ILE A 130 -8.25 2.44 7.34
CA ILE A 130 -7.00 2.32 6.59
C ILE A 130 -6.39 3.71 6.37
N GLN A 131 -5.11 3.84 6.72
CA GLN A 131 -4.34 5.07 6.59
C GLN A 131 -3.25 4.97 5.52
N SER A 132 -2.87 3.77 5.10
CA SER A 132 -1.86 3.56 4.06
C SER A 132 -2.18 2.35 3.19
N VAL A 133 -1.83 2.46 1.91
CA VAL A 133 -2.06 1.44 0.88
C VAL A 133 -0.79 1.31 0.05
N VAL A 134 -0.37 0.06 -0.23
CA VAL A 134 0.75 -0.25 -1.11
C VAL A 134 0.27 -1.19 -2.19
N HIS A 135 0.59 -0.88 -3.44
CA HIS A 135 0.51 -1.82 -4.55
C HIS A 135 1.88 -1.95 -5.21
N VAL A 136 2.40 -3.16 -5.33
CA VAL A 136 3.62 -3.48 -6.07
C VAL A 136 3.50 -4.87 -6.70
N HIS A 137 4.54 -5.33 -7.39
CA HIS A 137 4.55 -6.56 -8.20
C HIS A 137 5.58 -7.62 -7.70
N PRO A 138 5.48 -8.12 -6.45
CA PRO A 138 6.44 -9.10 -5.92
C PRO A 138 6.36 -10.43 -6.68
N ARG A 139 7.50 -11.06 -6.94
CA ARG A 139 7.59 -12.13 -7.94
C ARG A 139 6.99 -13.44 -7.44
N TYR A 140 7.28 -13.84 -6.22
CA TYR A 140 6.71 -15.07 -5.67
C TYR A 140 5.22 -14.92 -5.40
N THR A 141 4.78 -13.75 -4.94
CA THR A 141 3.36 -13.44 -4.75
C THR A 141 2.58 -13.54 -6.07
N ILE A 142 3.13 -12.99 -7.16
CA ILE A 142 2.55 -13.15 -8.51
C ILE A 142 2.52 -14.63 -8.91
N LEU A 143 3.62 -15.37 -8.75
CA LEU A 143 3.68 -16.79 -9.10
C LEU A 143 2.61 -17.59 -8.35
N MET A 144 2.47 -17.40 -7.04
CA MET A 144 1.46 -18.09 -6.23
C MET A 144 0.03 -17.76 -6.69
N SER A 145 -0.24 -16.51 -7.11
CA SER A 145 -1.54 -16.12 -7.65
C SER A 145 -1.90 -16.84 -8.97
N VAL A 146 -0.90 -17.24 -9.76
CA VAL A 146 -1.04 -17.94 -11.05
C VAL A 146 -1.09 -19.45 -10.87
N LEU A 147 -0.28 -20.00 -9.95
CA LEU A 147 -0.29 -21.43 -9.60
C LEU A 147 -1.65 -21.87 -9.03
N ASN A 148 -2.48 -20.92 -8.60
CA ASN A 148 -3.79 -21.16 -8.02
C ASN A 148 -3.72 -22.13 -6.83
N GLN A 149 -2.61 -22.03 -6.09
CA GLN A 149 -2.37 -22.73 -4.82
C GLN A 149 -2.66 -21.75 -3.69
N THR A 150 -3.39 -22.22 -2.68
CA THR A 150 -3.62 -21.44 -1.46
C THR A 150 -2.29 -21.27 -0.73
N MET A 151 -1.85 -20.03 -0.53
CA MET A 151 -0.72 -19.77 0.35
C MET A 151 -1.12 -20.10 1.79
N VAL A 152 -0.27 -20.85 2.48
CA VAL A 152 -0.43 -21.28 3.86
C VAL A 152 0.75 -20.77 4.71
N PRO A 153 0.64 -20.77 6.05
CA PRO A 153 1.72 -20.32 6.90
C PRO A 153 2.93 -21.26 6.83
N MET A 154 4.09 -20.72 6.42
CA MET A 154 5.35 -21.48 6.29
C MET A 154 6.44 -21.02 7.25
N CYS A 155 6.41 -19.74 7.64
CA CYS A 155 7.29 -19.14 8.64
C CYS A 155 6.51 -18.20 9.56
N GLN A 156 7.16 -17.67 10.60
CA GLN A 156 6.56 -16.73 11.56
C GLN A 156 6.18 -15.41 10.87
N GLU A 157 7.09 -14.89 10.07
CA GLU A 157 7.00 -13.62 9.36
C GLU A 157 5.83 -13.64 8.38
N GLY A 158 4.83 -12.78 8.58
CA GLY A 158 3.68 -12.71 7.67
C GLY A 158 2.68 -13.85 7.78
N SER A 159 2.83 -14.78 8.74
CA SER A 159 1.90 -15.91 8.94
C SER A 159 0.43 -15.47 9.06
N GLN A 160 0.20 -14.31 9.68
CA GLN A 160 -1.14 -13.73 9.84
C GLN A 160 -1.80 -13.32 8.52
N PHE A 161 -1.06 -13.07 7.44
CA PHE A 161 -1.64 -12.78 6.12
C PHE A 161 -2.20 -14.03 5.45
N VAL A 162 -1.62 -15.19 5.73
CA VAL A 162 -1.93 -16.47 5.09
C VAL A 162 -2.58 -17.46 6.05
N ARG A 163 -3.00 -17.01 7.23
CA ARG A 163 -3.77 -17.80 8.20
C ARG A 163 -5.11 -18.25 7.62
N THR A 164 -5.72 -17.40 6.81
CA THR A 164 -6.89 -17.72 5.99
C THR A 164 -6.56 -17.49 4.53
N PRO A 165 -7.20 -18.22 3.59
CA PRO A 165 -6.98 -18.00 2.16
C PRO A 165 -7.16 -16.53 1.79
N LEU A 166 -6.19 -15.97 1.07
CA LEU A 166 -6.25 -14.58 0.61
C LEU A 166 -7.25 -14.45 -0.55
N PRO A 167 -8.02 -13.36 -0.60
CA PRO A 167 -8.85 -13.06 -1.75
C PRO A 167 -7.98 -12.78 -2.98
N VAL A 168 -8.49 -13.18 -4.15
CA VAL A 168 -7.81 -13.00 -5.44
C VAL A 168 -8.74 -12.27 -6.39
N TRP A 169 -8.33 -11.09 -6.85
CA TRP A 169 -8.98 -10.40 -7.96
C TRP A 169 -8.57 -11.09 -9.27
N PRO A 170 -9.52 -11.67 -10.03
CA PRO A 170 -9.22 -12.64 -11.08
C PRO A 170 -8.84 -12.00 -12.43
N HIS A 171 -8.10 -10.90 -12.41
CA HIS A 171 -7.68 -10.18 -13.61
C HIS A 171 -6.20 -9.78 -13.58
N MET A 172 -5.56 -9.85 -14.76
CA MET A 172 -4.18 -9.38 -14.98
C MET A 172 -4.09 -7.90 -15.37
N LYS A 173 -5.22 -7.26 -15.67
CA LYS A 173 -5.28 -5.88 -16.12
C LYS A 173 -4.93 -4.93 -14.98
N THR A 174 -4.55 -3.71 -15.34
CA THR A 174 -4.45 -2.60 -14.40
C THR A 174 -5.84 -2.14 -13.94
N VAL A 175 -5.95 -1.65 -12.71
CA VAL A 175 -7.19 -1.12 -12.11
C VAL A 175 -7.31 0.38 -12.42
N GLN A 176 -8.14 0.76 -13.39
CA GLN A 176 -8.16 2.14 -13.93
C GLN A 176 -9.44 2.91 -13.65
N ASN A 177 -10.52 2.24 -13.24
CA ASN A 177 -11.83 2.88 -12.99
C ASN A 177 -12.43 2.48 -11.62
N ASP A 178 -13.54 3.15 -11.27
CA ASP A 178 -14.20 2.95 -9.97
C ASP A 178 -14.76 1.54 -9.82
N ASP A 179 -15.34 0.94 -10.86
CA ASP A 179 -15.90 -0.41 -10.78
C ASP A 179 -14.80 -1.42 -10.42
N GLU A 180 -13.66 -1.37 -11.11
CA GLU A 180 -12.50 -2.22 -10.84
C GLU A 180 -11.90 -1.96 -9.45
N GLY A 181 -11.77 -0.69 -9.06
CA GLY A 181 -11.26 -0.33 -7.73
C GLY A 181 -12.18 -0.78 -6.60
N MET A 182 -13.51 -0.71 -6.81
CA MET A 182 -14.51 -1.17 -5.85
C MET A 182 -14.57 -2.69 -5.77
N GLU A 183 -14.33 -3.43 -6.86
CA GLU A 183 -14.14 -4.88 -6.81
C GLU A 183 -12.95 -5.27 -5.93
N VAL A 184 -11.80 -4.61 -6.12
CA VAL A 184 -10.61 -4.85 -5.30
C VAL A 184 -10.87 -4.50 -3.83
N ALA A 185 -11.49 -3.36 -3.54
CA ALA A 185 -11.84 -2.95 -2.18
C ALA A 185 -12.86 -3.91 -1.54
N GLY A 186 -13.84 -4.39 -2.30
CA GLY A 186 -14.83 -5.36 -1.84
C GLY A 186 -14.21 -6.71 -1.51
N LEU A 187 -13.29 -7.19 -2.36
CA LEU A 187 -12.52 -8.42 -2.13
C LEU A 187 -11.61 -8.31 -0.90
N LEU A 188 -10.98 -7.16 -0.70
CA LEU A 188 -10.20 -6.89 0.50
C LEU A 188 -11.04 -7.04 1.77
N GLY A 189 -12.31 -6.63 1.73
CA GLY A 189 -13.26 -6.77 2.84
C GLY A 189 -12.71 -6.12 4.13
N ASN A 190 -12.62 -6.91 5.21
CA ASN A 190 -11.98 -6.50 6.47
C ASN A 190 -10.50 -6.93 6.57
N GLY A 191 -9.98 -7.59 5.54
CA GLY A 191 -8.60 -8.04 5.46
C GLY A 191 -7.61 -6.90 5.28
N ARG A 192 -6.32 -7.28 5.17
CA ARG A 192 -5.19 -6.37 4.97
C ARG A 192 -4.37 -6.65 3.72
N ALA A 193 -4.75 -7.67 2.95
CA ALA A 193 -4.10 -8.00 1.69
C ALA A 193 -5.09 -8.60 0.69
N VAL A 194 -4.87 -8.34 -0.59
CA VAL A 194 -5.58 -8.95 -1.72
C VAL A 194 -4.59 -9.18 -2.86
N LEU A 195 -4.70 -10.33 -3.53
CA LEU A 195 -3.86 -10.67 -4.67
C LEU A 195 -4.54 -10.23 -5.96
N LEU A 196 -3.77 -9.78 -6.95
CA LEU A 196 -4.24 -9.49 -8.30
C LEU A 196 -3.60 -10.52 -9.22
N ARG A 197 -4.40 -11.46 -9.75
CA ARG A 197 -3.90 -12.65 -10.45
C ARG A 197 -2.97 -12.29 -11.61
N GLY A 198 -1.70 -12.73 -11.52
CA GLY A 198 -0.70 -12.48 -12.56
C GLY A 198 -0.18 -11.04 -12.62
N HIS A 199 -0.63 -10.16 -11.72
CA HIS A 199 -0.33 -8.74 -11.74
C HIS A 199 0.50 -8.30 -10.53
N GLY A 200 0.01 -8.55 -9.30
CA GLY A 200 0.68 -8.11 -8.09
C GLY A 200 -0.15 -8.35 -6.85
N ALA A 201 0.06 -7.53 -5.83
CA ALA A 201 -0.74 -7.55 -4.62
C ALA A 201 -0.97 -6.14 -4.08
N VAL A 202 -1.98 -6.02 -3.23
CA VAL A 202 -2.25 -4.83 -2.45
C VAL A 202 -2.14 -5.19 -0.98
N THR A 203 -1.44 -4.38 -0.19
CA THR A 203 -1.46 -4.43 1.27
C THR A 203 -1.96 -3.10 1.84
N THR A 204 -2.55 -3.17 3.03
CA THR A 204 -3.11 -1.99 3.71
C THR A 204 -2.82 -2.00 5.20
N GLY A 205 -2.72 -0.83 5.82
CA GLY A 205 -2.41 -0.71 7.24
C GLY A 205 -2.61 0.69 7.78
N LYS A 206 -2.32 0.85 9.08
CA LYS A 206 -2.48 2.12 9.81
C LYS A 206 -1.26 3.03 9.67
N THR A 207 -0.13 2.50 9.23
CA THR A 207 1.10 3.26 8.98
C THR A 207 1.80 2.73 7.73
N LEU A 208 2.59 3.57 7.07
CA LEU A 208 3.41 3.14 5.92
C LEU A 208 4.36 2.00 6.30
N SER A 209 4.93 2.03 7.51
CA SER A 209 5.76 0.95 8.06
C SER A 209 5.02 -0.39 8.08
N GLU A 210 3.80 -0.42 8.67
CA GLU A 210 2.97 -1.65 8.71
C GLU A 210 2.68 -2.16 7.30
N THR A 211 2.31 -1.26 6.39
CA THR A 211 1.83 -1.63 5.05
C THR A 211 2.96 -2.11 4.14
N VAL A 212 4.11 -1.42 4.13
CA VAL A 212 5.28 -1.79 3.34
C VAL A 212 5.92 -3.07 3.87
N LEU A 213 6.12 -3.19 5.19
CA LEU A 213 6.63 -4.42 5.77
C LEU A 213 5.64 -5.58 5.63
N GLY A 214 4.33 -5.30 5.65
CA GLY A 214 3.30 -6.27 5.33
C GLY A 214 3.44 -6.85 3.92
N MET A 215 3.79 -6.01 2.93
CA MET A 215 4.06 -6.49 1.57
C MET A 215 5.31 -7.38 1.50
N ALA A 216 6.38 -7.01 2.20
CA ALA A 216 7.59 -7.83 2.28
C ALA A 216 7.33 -9.19 2.96
N GLN A 217 6.55 -9.18 4.04
CA GLN A 217 6.12 -10.38 4.75
C GLN A 217 5.24 -11.28 3.89
N LEU A 218 4.33 -10.71 3.11
CA LEU A 218 3.52 -11.46 2.15
C LEU A 218 4.39 -12.13 1.09
N GLU A 219 5.36 -11.39 0.54
CA GLU A 219 6.31 -11.95 -0.44
C GLU A 219 7.17 -13.07 0.16
N GLU A 220 7.59 -12.95 1.41
CA GLU A 220 8.34 -14.00 2.10
C GLU A 220 7.50 -15.28 2.28
N GLN A 221 6.24 -15.15 2.68
CA GLN A 221 5.33 -16.30 2.72
C GLN A 221 5.16 -16.91 1.33
N ALA A 222 4.94 -16.09 0.30
CA ALA A 222 4.79 -16.58 -1.07
C ALA A 222 6.06 -17.33 -1.55
N ARG A 223 7.25 -16.82 -1.23
CA ARG A 223 8.53 -17.44 -1.55
C ARG A 223 8.67 -18.81 -0.88
N MET A 224 8.35 -18.89 0.41
CA MET A 224 8.44 -20.15 1.17
C MET A 224 7.44 -21.19 0.66
N ASN A 225 6.20 -20.79 0.36
CA ASN A 225 5.19 -21.65 -0.24
C ASN A 225 5.65 -22.17 -1.62
N TYR A 226 6.18 -21.30 -2.47
CA TYR A 226 6.68 -21.68 -3.79
C TYR A 226 7.84 -22.68 -3.70
N LEU A 227 8.82 -22.44 -2.83
CA LEU A 227 9.96 -23.35 -2.64
C LEU A 227 9.50 -24.71 -2.09
N ALA A 228 8.55 -24.75 -1.17
CA ALA A 228 7.98 -25.99 -0.65
C ALA A 228 7.21 -26.75 -1.75
N TYR A 229 6.43 -26.03 -2.56
CA TYR A 229 5.75 -26.59 -3.73
C TYR A 229 6.73 -27.18 -4.75
N CYS A 230 7.86 -26.52 -5.01
CA CYS A 230 8.89 -27.07 -5.90
C CYS A 230 9.55 -28.33 -5.33
N ALA A 231 9.69 -28.43 -4.01
CA ALA A 231 10.34 -29.55 -3.36
C ALA A 231 9.44 -30.79 -3.25
N ASP A 232 8.14 -30.60 -2.99
CA ASP A 232 7.22 -31.68 -2.55
C ASP A 232 5.87 -31.70 -3.29
N GLY A 233 5.66 -30.78 -4.24
CA GLY A 233 4.40 -30.68 -5.01
C GLY A 233 3.25 -30.08 -4.19
N PRO A 234 2.00 -30.11 -4.68
CA PRO A 234 0.84 -29.43 -4.07
C PRO A 234 0.46 -29.90 -2.66
N GLY A 235 1.02 -31.02 -2.18
CA GLY A 235 0.77 -31.59 -0.86
C GLY A 235 1.80 -31.22 0.20
N TYR A 236 2.65 -30.22 -0.06
CA TYR A 236 3.76 -29.88 0.83
C TYR A 236 3.33 -29.61 2.28
N ALA A 237 4.18 -30.05 3.21
CA ALA A 237 3.99 -29.82 4.63
C ALA A 237 3.96 -28.32 4.96
N HIS A 238 3.07 -27.93 5.88
CA HIS A 238 2.88 -26.55 6.30
C HIS A 238 2.55 -26.48 7.80
N LEU A 239 2.69 -25.28 8.38
CA LEU A 239 2.45 -25.10 9.82
C LEU A 239 0.96 -25.24 10.14
N ALA A 240 0.66 -26.05 11.15
CA ALA A 240 -0.69 -26.24 11.62
C ALA A 240 -1.23 -24.95 12.27
N PRO A 241 -2.54 -24.63 12.12
CA PRO A 241 -3.13 -23.42 12.68
C PRO A 241 -2.90 -23.23 14.19
N GLU A 242 -2.80 -24.33 14.94
CA GLU A 242 -2.59 -24.33 16.39
C GLU A 242 -1.23 -23.70 16.77
N LEU A 243 -0.20 -23.86 15.93
CA LEU A 243 1.10 -23.23 16.14
C LEU A 243 1.04 -21.71 15.98
N LEU A 244 0.11 -21.19 15.17
CA LEU A 244 -0.15 -19.76 15.06
C LEU A 244 -0.92 -19.24 16.27
N ASP A 245 -1.80 -20.06 16.83
CA ASP A 245 -2.52 -19.74 18.06
C ASP A 245 -1.58 -19.70 19.26
N GLU A 246 -0.58 -20.58 19.34
CA GLU A 246 0.48 -20.50 20.35
C GLU A 246 1.21 -19.16 20.32
N MET A 247 1.46 -18.61 19.13
CA MET A 247 2.08 -17.30 18.97
C MET A 247 1.12 -16.17 19.38
N THR A 248 -0.14 -16.25 18.96
CA THR A 248 -1.13 -15.17 19.12
C THR A 248 -1.63 -15.09 20.57
N ASN A 249 -1.73 -16.22 21.27
CA ASN A 249 -2.29 -16.33 22.61
C ASN A 249 -1.24 -16.17 23.72
N ARG A 250 0.02 -15.86 23.38
CA ARG A 250 1.05 -15.60 24.37
C ARG A 250 0.71 -14.35 25.20
N PRO A 251 0.94 -14.39 26.53
CA PRO A 251 0.91 -13.19 27.34
C PRO A 251 1.85 -12.14 26.75
N PRO A 252 1.43 -10.86 26.70
CA PRO A 252 2.27 -9.77 26.21
C PRO A 252 3.64 -9.77 26.88
N LEU A 253 4.68 -9.39 26.13
CA LEU A 253 6.06 -9.41 26.64
C LEU A 253 6.22 -8.59 27.93
N TYR A 254 5.51 -7.48 28.07
CA TYR A 254 5.58 -6.64 29.27
C TYR A 254 4.93 -7.25 30.52
N GLU A 255 4.27 -8.40 30.39
CA GLU A 255 3.73 -9.17 31.52
C GLU A 255 4.68 -10.31 31.93
N GLN A 256 5.65 -10.65 31.08
CA GLN A 256 6.62 -11.71 31.35
C GLN A 256 7.58 -11.30 32.49
N PRO A 257 7.87 -12.19 33.47
CA PRO A 257 8.67 -11.82 34.65
C PRO A 257 10.03 -11.18 34.33
N HIS A 258 10.70 -11.64 33.28
CA HIS A 258 12.03 -11.15 32.87
C HIS A 258 12.00 -9.89 32.01
N PHE A 259 10.82 -9.41 31.60
CA PHE A 259 10.64 -8.20 30.81
C PHE A 259 9.79 -7.12 31.49
N LYS A 260 9.00 -7.47 32.50
CA LYS A 260 8.04 -6.58 33.16
C LYS A 260 8.67 -5.26 33.62
N ASP A 261 9.80 -5.32 34.31
CA ASP A 261 10.47 -4.14 34.85
C ASP A 261 11.18 -3.30 33.78
N VAL A 262 11.64 -3.95 32.71
CA VAL A 262 12.31 -3.28 31.58
C VAL A 262 11.30 -2.57 30.69
N LEU A 263 10.19 -3.24 30.37
CA LEU A 263 9.18 -2.75 29.44
C LEU A 263 8.12 -1.85 30.11
N LYS A 264 7.95 -1.97 31.44
CA LYS A 264 7.06 -1.10 32.24
C LYS A 264 5.64 -1.01 31.66
N GLY A 265 5.06 -2.16 31.30
CA GLY A 265 3.70 -2.25 30.77
C GLY A 265 3.54 -1.83 29.29
N ARG A 266 4.63 -1.60 28.56
CA ARG A 266 4.59 -1.21 27.14
C ARG A 266 5.10 -2.31 26.22
N ALA A 267 4.50 -2.45 25.05
CA ALA A 267 5.05 -3.32 24.02
C ALA A 267 6.44 -2.82 23.58
N PRO A 268 7.37 -3.73 23.24
CA PRO A 268 8.65 -3.33 22.68
C PRO A 268 8.44 -2.67 21.31
N GLN A 269 9.28 -1.69 20.99
CA GLN A 269 9.29 -1.07 19.67
C GLN A 269 9.75 -2.07 18.61
N ARG A 270 9.05 -2.16 17.48
CA ARG A 270 9.32 -3.13 16.40
C ARG A 270 9.57 -2.48 15.03
N ASP A 271 10.10 -1.25 15.04
CA ASP A 271 10.33 -0.47 13.81
C ASP A 271 11.76 -0.62 13.27
N GLY A 272 12.58 -1.52 13.84
CA GLY A 272 14.00 -1.63 13.49
C GLY A 272 14.27 -1.88 12.01
N ILE A 273 13.48 -2.76 11.37
CA ILE A 273 13.59 -3.06 9.93
C ILE A 273 13.22 -1.82 9.11
N TRP A 274 12.08 -1.20 9.42
CA TRP A 274 11.64 0.02 8.75
C TRP A 274 12.69 1.14 8.87
N ASN A 275 13.14 1.43 10.09
CA ASN A 275 14.14 2.45 10.37
C ASN A 275 15.47 2.19 9.67
N TYR A 276 15.88 0.91 9.56
CA TYR A 276 17.06 0.52 8.80
C TYR A 276 16.90 0.88 7.31
N HIS A 277 15.79 0.49 6.67
CA HIS A 277 15.58 0.76 5.25
C HIS A 277 15.31 2.23 4.95
N VAL A 278 14.63 2.96 5.84
CA VAL A 278 14.49 4.42 5.79
C VAL A 278 15.89 5.05 5.80
N ARG A 279 16.74 4.63 6.74
CA ARG A 279 18.12 5.14 6.82
C ARG A 279 18.94 4.84 5.56
N LEU A 280 18.73 3.70 4.91
CA LEU A 280 19.36 3.41 3.62
C LEU A 280 18.82 4.31 2.51
N ALA A 281 17.49 4.50 2.46
CA ALA A 281 16.82 5.32 1.45
C ALA A 281 17.13 6.82 1.59
N SER A 282 17.50 7.30 2.78
CA SER A 282 17.92 8.69 3.01
C SER A 282 19.39 8.96 2.68
N ARG A 283 20.22 7.94 2.44
CA ARG A 283 21.65 8.15 2.10
C ARG A 283 21.88 8.75 0.70
N ASN A 284 20.82 8.80 -0.10
CA ASN A 284 20.84 9.32 -1.47
C ASN A 284 20.24 10.73 -1.56
N GLU A 285 19.98 11.40 -0.43
CA GLU A 285 19.53 12.81 -0.34
C GLU A 285 20.71 13.78 -0.17
#